data_AF-R3WEM4-F1
#
_entry.id   AF-R3WEM4-F1
#
_cell.length_a   1.000
_cell.length_b   1.000
_cell.length_c   1.000
_cell.angle_alpha   90.00
_cell.angle_beta   90.00
_cell.angle_gamma   90.00
#
_symmetry.space_group_name_H-M   'P 1'
#
loop_
_entity.id
_entity.type
_entity.pdbx_description
1 polymer ?
#
loop_
_entity_poly.entity_id
_entity_poly.type
_entity_poly.pdbx_seq_one_letter_code
_entity_poly.pdbx_strand_id
1 'polypeptide(L)'
;MTKMFFKKVSVVLFTLIIFSACQPKTADTKQSVKGSTSMTTEKSSTSQTNESGTVSTNSTQQVNQTFPAGTLIQAVTDNDFEKVKTILQDKHYPIDEVNAKGESPLLISTHENFIEIAKQLIDAGADINLQDHISDSPYLYAGAQGKTEILAYMLEKQVPDQQKVNRFGGNALIPAAEKGHLENVKLLLKDGRVAIDHQNNYGYTALIEAVALRDGSEIYQQIVKVLLEGGADKTLKDNTGRTAEDYARSLGYSEMLHTLNAY
;
A
#
# COMPACT_ATOMS: atom_id res chain seq x y z
N MET A 1 39.39 -41.36 -18.91
CA MET A 1 38.28 -40.98 -19.81
C MET A 1 37.15 -40.42 -18.96
N THR A 2 37.14 -39.10 -18.79
CA THR A 2 36.22 -38.39 -17.89
C THR A 2 35.04 -37.91 -18.73
N LYS A 3 33.84 -38.46 -18.51
CA LYS A 3 32.62 -38.02 -19.20
C LYS A 3 31.96 -36.90 -18.40
N MET A 4 32.11 -35.67 -18.89
CA MET A 4 31.30 -34.52 -18.46
C MET A 4 29.89 -34.64 -19.03
N PHE A 5 28.88 -34.70 -18.17
CA PHE A 5 27.47 -34.55 -18.55
C PHE A 5 27.08 -33.08 -18.41
N PHE A 6 26.87 -32.39 -19.54
CA PHE A 6 26.22 -31.08 -19.59
C PHE A 6 24.73 -31.26 -19.29
N LYS A 7 24.26 -30.81 -18.12
CA LYS A 7 22.83 -30.60 -17.86
C LYS A 7 22.41 -29.27 -18.50
N LYS A 8 21.46 -29.34 -19.42
CA LYS A 8 20.77 -28.19 -20.04
C LYS A 8 19.93 -27.49 -18.96
N VAL A 9 20.31 -26.28 -18.60
CA VAL A 9 19.46 -25.36 -17.83
C VAL A 9 18.49 -24.73 -18.83
N SER A 10 17.23 -25.17 -18.82
CA SER A 10 16.16 -24.42 -19.50
C SER A 10 15.74 -23.28 -18.58
N VAL A 11 16.26 -22.08 -18.86
CA VAL A 11 15.76 -20.84 -18.30
C VAL A 11 14.42 -20.57 -18.97
N VAL A 12 13.32 -20.85 -18.28
CA VAL A 12 11.99 -20.36 -18.68
C VAL A 12 11.91 -18.91 -18.23
N LEU A 13 12.28 -18.01 -19.14
CA LEU A 13 12.10 -16.57 -18.99
C LEU A 13 10.60 -16.28 -19.12
N PHE A 14 9.89 -16.17 -18.00
CA PHE A 14 8.53 -15.64 -17.97
C PHE A 14 8.61 -14.13 -18.25
N THR A 15 8.41 -13.77 -19.52
CA THR A 15 8.26 -12.38 -19.94
C THR A 15 6.95 -11.84 -19.37
N LEU A 16 7.05 -10.82 -18.52
CA LEU A 16 5.90 -9.96 -18.19
C LEU A 16 5.43 -9.28 -19.49
N ILE A 17 4.37 -9.81 -20.08
CA ILE A 17 3.68 -9.15 -21.18
C ILE A 17 2.67 -8.17 -20.56
N ILE A 18 3.06 -6.90 -20.51
CA ILE A 18 2.15 -5.80 -20.26
C ILE A 18 1.40 -5.54 -21.57
N PHE A 19 0.22 -6.13 -21.75
CA PHE A 19 -0.70 -5.68 -22.80
C PHE A 19 -1.42 -4.43 -22.32
N SER A 20 -0.91 -3.26 -22.72
CA SER A 20 -1.63 -2.00 -22.67
C SER A 20 -1.88 -1.54 -24.10
N ALA A 21 -3.07 -1.79 -24.61
CA ALA A 21 -3.65 -1.11 -25.77
C ALA A 21 -5.14 -1.46 -25.93
N CYS A 22 -6.03 -0.51 -25.63
CA CYS A 22 -6.92 0.04 -26.66
C CYS A 22 -7.72 1.25 -26.18
N GLN A 23 -7.88 2.15 -27.13
CA GLN A 23 -8.35 3.54 -27.12
C GLN A 23 -9.88 3.70 -26.94
N PRO A 24 -10.37 4.95 -26.73
CA PRO A 24 -11.74 5.24 -26.32
C PRO A 24 -12.75 5.15 -27.47
N LYS A 25 -13.98 4.75 -27.15
CA LYS A 25 -15.13 4.88 -28.05
C LYS A 25 -15.78 6.25 -27.88
N THR A 26 -15.73 7.03 -28.95
CA THR A 26 -16.63 8.15 -29.21
C THR A 26 -18.04 7.63 -29.49
N ALA A 27 -19.05 8.30 -28.96
CA ALA A 27 -20.40 8.24 -29.47
C ALA A 27 -21.05 9.62 -29.29
N ASP A 28 -21.24 10.29 -30.42
CA ASP A 28 -22.08 11.46 -30.59
C ASP A 28 -23.52 11.18 -30.14
N THR A 29 -24.16 12.15 -29.48
CA THR A 29 -25.58 12.40 -29.68
C THR A 29 -25.83 13.91 -29.59
N LYS A 30 -26.14 14.49 -30.76
CA LYS A 30 -26.76 15.81 -30.88
C LYS A 30 -28.19 15.75 -30.33
N GLN A 31 -28.56 16.68 -29.46
CA GLN A 31 -29.85 17.36 -29.63
C GLN A 31 -29.85 18.77 -29.03
N SER A 32 -30.17 19.70 -29.93
CA SER A 32 -30.44 21.13 -29.78
C SER A 32 -31.64 21.41 -28.85
N VAL A 33 -31.58 22.48 -28.05
CA VAL A 33 -32.59 23.57 -28.02
C VAL A 33 -31.97 24.89 -27.54
N LYS A 34 -32.18 25.95 -28.33
CA LYS A 34 -32.33 27.41 -28.07
C LYS A 34 -32.20 27.87 -26.61
N GLY A 35 -31.52 28.95 -26.22
CA GLY A 35 -31.21 30.22 -26.88
C GLY A 35 -31.69 31.37 -25.97
N SER A 36 -30.83 32.33 -25.63
CA SER A 36 -31.22 33.75 -25.45
C SER A 36 -29.99 34.63 -25.18
N THR A 37 -29.97 35.71 -25.93
CA THR A 37 -29.13 36.91 -25.87
C THR A 37 -29.35 37.69 -24.57
N SER A 38 -28.33 38.34 -24.02
CA SER A 38 -28.29 39.81 -23.89
C SER A 38 -26.93 40.30 -23.39
N MET A 39 -26.39 41.30 -24.12
CA MET A 39 -25.42 42.27 -23.62
C MET A 39 -26.05 43.16 -22.54
N THR A 40 -25.23 43.70 -21.64
CA THR A 40 -25.14 45.15 -21.37
C THR A 40 -23.87 45.48 -20.60
N THR A 41 -23.13 46.44 -21.13
CA THR A 41 -22.10 47.27 -20.50
C THR A 41 -22.68 48.13 -19.37
N GLU A 42 -21.90 48.38 -18.31
CA GLU A 42 -21.81 49.72 -17.72
C GLU A 42 -20.58 49.87 -16.81
N LYS A 43 -20.25 51.14 -16.56
CA LYS A 43 -18.93 51.74 -16.37
C LYS A 43 -18.96 52.59 -15.09
N SER A 44 -17.79 52.79 -14.47
CA SER A 44 -17.45 53.86 -13.51
C SER A 44 -18.17 53.81 -12.14
N SER A 45 -17.51 54.02 -11.01
CA SER A 45 -16.74 55.22 -10.71
C SER A 45 -15.94 55.08 -9.40
N THR A 46 -14.79 55.73 -9.40
CA THR A 46 -13.88 56.02 -8.29
C THR A 46 -14.53 56.91 -7.23
N SER A 47 -14.19 56.72 -5.96
CA SER A 47 -14.03 57.82 -4.97
C SER A 47 -13.15 57.37 -3.80
N GLN A 48 -12.12 58.18 -3.54
CA GLN A 48 -11.19 58.12 -2.41
C GLN A 48 -11.87 58.62 -1.12
N THR A 49 -11.37 58.20 0.06
CA THR A 49 -10.83 59.12 1.10
C THR A 49 -10.36 58.38 2.37
N ASN A 50 -9.13 58.73 2.77
CA ASN A 50 -8.58 59.02 4.11
C ASN A 50 -8.41 57.94 5.20
N GLU A 51 -7.14 57.54 5.33
CA GLU A 51 -6.23 57.67 6.49
C GLU A 51 -6.70 57.51 7.97
N SER A 52 -6.01 56.56 8.61
CA SER A 52 -5.26 56.66 9.88
C SER A 52 -6.00 56.52 11.23
N GLY A 53 -5.56 55.53 12.01
CA GLY A 53 -5.94 55.35 13.42
C GLY A 53 -5.71 53.93 13.93
N THR A 54 -4.48 53.63 14.33
CA THR A 54 -4.00 52.38 14.93
C THR A 54 -4.77 51.95 16.19
N VAL A 55 -5.24 50.70 16.21
CA VAL A 55 -5.27 49.87 17.43
C VAL A 55 -4.83 48.46 17.03
N SER A 56 -3.56 48.13 17.32
CA SER A 56 -3.07 46.77 17.34
C SER A 56 -3.81 45.99 18.41
N THR A 57 -4.75 45.15 17.98
CA THR A 57 -5.13 43.95 18.71
C THR A 57 -4.66 42.79 17.87
N ASN A 58 -3.61 42.09 18.33
CA ASN A 58 -3.24 40.77 17.83
C ASN A 58 -4.34 39.79 18.26
N SER A 59 -5.49 39.87 17.59
CA SER A 59 -6.39 38.74 17.48
C SER A 59 -5.73 37.79 16.48
N THR A 60 -5.19 36.67 16.98
CA THR A 60 -5.05 35.47 16.18
C THR A 60 -6.41 35.16 15.60
N GLN A 61 -6.69 35.69 14.40
CA GLN A 61 -7.80 35.26 13.58
C GLN A 61 -7.46 33.80 13.25
N GLN A 62 -8.08 32.87 13.99
CA GLN A 62 -8.35 31.55 13.43
C GLN A 62 -9.24 31.82 12.22
N VAL A 63 -8.61 32.03 11.07
CA VAL A 63 -9.30 31.92 9.79
C VAL A 63 -9.78 30.49 9.78
N ASN A 64 -11.09 30.29 9.91
CA ASN A 64 -11.73 29.01 9.66
C ASN A 64 -11.58 28.76 8.15
N GLN A 65 -10.37 28.35 7.73
CA GLN A 65 -10.10 27.98 6.35
C GLN A 65 -10.79 26.65 6.10
N THR A 66 -11.96 26.71 5.47
CA THR A 66 -12.63 25.53 4.93
C THR A 66 -11.92 25.09 3.66
N PHE A 67 -11.41 23.86 3.67
CA PHE A 67 -10.80 23.23 2.50
C PHE A 67 -11.85 22.38 1.75
N PRO A 68 -11.94 22.45 0.41
CA PRO A 68 -12.83 21.58 -0.34
C PRO A 68 -12.36 20.12 -0.31
N ALA A 69 -13.25 19.18 -0.62
CA ALA A 69 -12.89 17.79 -0.85
C ALA A 69 -11.88 17.66 -2.01
N GLY A 70 -10.96 16.70 -1.89
CA GLY A 70 -9.81 16.46 -2.76
C GLY A 70 -8.57 17.28 -2.40
N THR A 71 -8.67 18.25 -1.48
CA THR A 71 -7.53 19.11 -1.14
C THR A 71 -6.43 18.34 -0.40
N LEU A 72 -6.81 17.40 0.47
CA LEU A 72 -5.84 16.58 1.21
C LEU A 72 -5.16 15.58 0.28
N ILE A 73 -5.91 14.93 -0.62
CA ILE A 73 -5.36 14.08 -1.68
C ILE A 73 -4.32 14.85 -2.51
N GLN A 74 -4.65 16.07 -2.95
CA GLN A 74 -3.74 16.88 -3.75
C GLN A 74 -2.48 17.27 -2.95
N ALA A 75 -2.64 17.70 -1.70
CA ALA A 75 -1.50 18.06 -0.84
C ALA A 75 -0.55 16.88 -0.60
N VAL A 76 -1.08 15.67 -0.37
CA VAL A 76 -0.27 14.45 -0.25
C VAL A 76 0.40 14.09 -1.58
N THR A 77 -0.32 14.20 -2.70
CA THR A 77 0.23 13.93 -4.05
C THR A 77 1.39 14.87 -4.38
N ASP A 78 1.31 16.12 -3.95
CA ASP A 78 2.37 17.12 -4.11
C ASP A 78 3.50 16.99 -3.08
N ASN A 79 3.40 16.01 -2.15
CA ASN A 79 4.29 15.84 -0.99
C ASN A 79 4.42 17.12 -0.14
N ASP A 80 3.34 17.90 -0.03
CA ASP A 80 3.29 19.17 0.70
C ASP A 80 2.94 18.94 2.17
N PHE A 81 3.96 18.62 2.96
CA PHE A 81 3.83 18.33 4.39
C PHE A 81 3.16 19.45 5.18
N GLU A 82 3.51 20.72 4.94
CA GLU A 82 2.94 21.85 5.70
C GLU A 82 1.48 22.11 5.32
N LYS A 83 1.09 21.88 4.07
CA LYS A 83 -0.31 21.96 3.67
C LYS A 83 -1.14 20.81 4.23
N VAL A 84 -0.62 19.58 4.23
CA VAL A 84 -1.25 18.44 4.94
C VAL A 84 -1.47 18.80 6.41
N LYS A 85 -0.43 19.27 7.09
CA LYS A 85 -0.50 19.72 8.48
C LYS A 85 -1.56 20.78 8.72
N THR A 86 -1.65 21.76 7.82
CA THR A 86 -2.62 22.87 7.92
C THR A 86 -4.05 22.36 7.74
N ILE A 87 -4.29 21.47 6.77
CA ILE A 87 -5.61 20.88 6.53
C ILE A 87 -6.06 20.07 7.77
N LEU A 88 -5.18 19.26 8.35
CA LEU A 88 -5.47 18.40 9.50
C LEU A 88 -5.65 19.15 10.84
N GLN A 89 -5.51 20.49 10.84
CA GLN A 89 -5.96 21.32 11.97
C GLN A 89 -7.49 21.32 12.08
N ASP A 90 -8.20 21.20 10.95
CA ASP A 90 -9.64 20.98 10.95
C ASP A 90 -9.95 19.51 11.26
N LYS A 91 -10.38 19.25 12.50
CA LYS A 91 -10.75 17.90 12.96
C LYS A 91 -11.99 17.32 12.29
N HIS A 92 -12.73 18.11 11.52
CA HIS A 92 -13.90 17.66 10.77
C HIS A 92 -13.60 17.44 9.28
N TYR A 93 -12.37 17.69 8.83
CA TYR A 93 -11.99 17.42 7.44
C TYR A 93 -12.12 15.90 7.16
N PRO A 94 -12.69 15.49 6.01
CA PRO A 94 -12.81 14.07 5.65
C PRO A 94 -11.44 13.46 5.34
N ILE A 95 -10.73 13.02 6.36
CA ILE A 95 -9.34 12.52 6.25
C ILE A 95 -9.22 11.30 5.33
N ASP A 96 -10.27 10.48 5.26
CA ASP A 96 -10.36 9.27 4.44
C ASP A 96 -11.13 9.51 3.13
N GLU A 97 -11.09 10.74 2.59
CA GLU A 97 -11.50 10.97 1.20
C GLU A 97 -10.72 10.08 0.23
N VAL A 98 -11.30 9.77 -0.94
CA VAL A 98 -10.68 8.87 -1.92
C VAL A 98 -10.64 9.46 -3.31
N ASN A 99 -9.57 9.15 -4.06
CA ASN A 99 -9.44 9.52 -5.46
C ASN A 99 -10.22 8.54 -6.38
N ALA A 100 -10.11 8.71 -7.71
CA ALA A 100 -10.80 7.87 -8.70
C ALA A 100 -10.38 6.38 -8.71
N LYS A 101 -9.29 6.02 -8.04
CA LYS A 101 -8.83 4.63 -7.84
C LYS A 101 -9.24 4.07 -6.48
N GLY A 102 -9.93 4.86 -5.66
CA GLY A 102 -10.26 4.50 -4.28
C GLY A 102 -9.10 4.72 -3.30
N GLU A 103 -8.00 5.36 -3.70
CA GLU A 103 -6.86 5.58 -2.80
C GLU A 103 -7.15 6.72 -1.84
N SER A 104 -6.97 6.46 -0.54
CA SER A 104 -6.98 7.49 0.50
C SER A 104 -5.64 8.26 0.55
N PRO A 105 -5.59 9.45 1.16
CA PRO A 105 -4.33 10.15 1.44
C PRO A 105 -3.28 9.26 2.13
N LEU A 106 -3.71 8.41 3.08
CA LEU A 106 -2.79 7.50 3.76
C LEU A 106 -2.26 6.40 2.82
N LEU A 107 -3.08 5.87 1.91
CA LEU A 107 -2.61 4.89 0.94
C LEU A 107 -1.64 5.52 -0.06
N ILE A 108 -1.91 6.72 -0.55
CA ILE A 108 -1.02 7.47 -1.48
C ILE A 108 0.34 7.71 -0.81
N SER A 109 0.37 8.24 0.41
CA SER A 109 1.63 8.46 1.14
C SER A 109 2.37 7.15 1.43
N THR A 110 1.66 6.03 1.61
CA THR A 110 2.26 4.70 1.78
C THR A 110 2.84 4.17 0.47
N HIS A 111 2.17 4.36 -0.68
CA HIS A 111 2.66 4.01 -2.01
C HIS A 111 4.01 4.70 -2.28
N GLU A 112 4.05 6.01 -2.08
CA GLU A 112 5.21 6.87 -2.32
C GLU A 112 6.27 6.83 -1.20
N ASN A 113 5.98 6.14 -0.08
CA ASN A 113 6.82 6.09 1.12
C ASN A 113 7.12 7.47 1.74
N PHE A 114 6.14 8.37 1.73
CA PHE A 114 6.20 9.67 2.42
C PHE A 114 5.96 9.48 3.92
N ILE A 115 6.98 8.97 4.62
CA ILE A 115 6.92 8.51 6.01
C ILE A 115 6.31 9.58 6.94
N GLU A 116 6.77 10.82 6.88
CA GLU A 116 6.31 11.87 7.81
C GLU A 116 4.86 12.30 7.54
N ILE A 117 4.41 12.30 6.28
CA ILE A 117 3.01 12.52 5.93
C ILE A 117 2.14 11.35 6.42
N ALA A 118 2.59 10.11 6.20
CA ALA A 118 1.87 8.92 6.67
C ALA A 118 1.72 8.93 8.20
N LYS A 119 2.78 9.23 8.96
CA LYS A 119 2.72 9.39 10.42
C LYS A 119 1.71 10.46 10.84
N GLN A 120 1.73 11.62 10.19
CA GLN A 120 0.81 12.71 10.48
C GLN A 120 -0.65 12.33 10.23
N LEU A 121 -0.94 11.61 9.14
CA LEU A 121 -2.27 11.10 8.83
C LEU A 121 -2.72 10.04 9.85
N ILE A 122 -1.83 9.12 10.24
CA ILE A 122 -2.09 8.10 11.27
C ILE A 122 -2.40 8.75 12.62
N ASP A 123 -1.63 9.77 13.03
CA ASP A 123 -1.86 10.52 14.27
C ASP A 123 -3.16 11.31 14.25
N ALA A 124 -3.61 11.72 13.05
CA ALA A 124 -4.90 12.38 12.84
C ALA A 124 -6.08 11.39 12.72
N GLY A 125 -5.82 10.09 12.74
CA GLY A 125 -6.85 9.05 12.77
C GLY A 125 -7.27 8.49 11.41
N ALA A 126 -6.45 8.63 10.36
CA ALA A 126 -6.71 8.01 9.06
C ALA A 126 -6.79 6.48 9.18
N ASP A 127 -7.73 5.85 8.46
CA ASP A 127 -7.97 4.41 8.53
C ASP A 127 -6.87 3.63 7.81
N ILE A 128 -6.04 2.90 8.57
CA ILE A 128 -4.98 2.03 8.03
C ILE A 128 -5.53 0.82 7.23
N ASN A 129 -6.84 0.56 7.31
CA ASN A 129 -7.52 -0.59 6.72
C ASN A 129 -8.42 -0.22 5.52
N LEU A 130 -8.54 1.06 5.14
CA LEU A 130 -9.37 1.46 4.01
C LEU A 130 -8.76 0.94 2.70
N GLN A 131 -9.52 0.12 1.96
CA GLN A 131 -9.05 -0.52 0.73
C GLN A 131 -9.42 0.30 -0.50
N ASP A 132 -8.49 0.37 -1.44
CA ASP A 132 -8.73 0.89 -2.77
C ASP A 132 -9.50 -0.10 -3.67
N HIS A 133 -9.67 0.25 -4.94
CA HIS A 133 -10.41 -0.58 -5.91
C HIS A 133 -9.70 -1.89 -6.29
N ILE A 134 -8.45 -2.10 -5.89
CA ILE A 134 -7.71 -3.34 -6.08
C ILE A 134 -7.40 -4.05 -4.75
N SER A 135 -8.16 -3.72 -3.71
CA SER A 135 -8.09 -4.35 -2.38
C SER A 135 -6.77 -4.13 -1.63
N ASP A 136 -6.00 -3.12 -1.99
CA ASP A 136 -4.84 -2.71 -1.20
C ASP A 136 -5.29 -1.66 -0.16
N SER A 137 -4.98 -1.92 1.11
CA SER A 137 -5.07 -0.93 2.19
C SER A 137 -3.69 -0.43 2.59
N PRO A 138 -3.56 0.71 3.30
CA PRO A 138 -2.27 1.16 3.78
C PRO A 138 -1.48 0.09 4.55
N TYR A 139 -2.12 -0.63 5.47
CA TYR A 139 -1.50 -1.73 6.21
C TYR A 139 -1.05 -2.89 5.30
N LEU A 140 -1.94 -3.37 4.43
CA LEU A 140 -1.62 -4.50 3.52
C LEU A 140 -0.47 -4.13 2.57
N TYR A 141 -0.50 -2.93 2.00
CA TYR A 141 0.53 -2.45 1.09
C TYR A 141 1.86 -2.21 1.80
N ALA A 142 1.85 -1.59 2.98
CA ALA A 142 3.06 -1.33 3.76
C ALA A 142 3.79 -2.64 4.10
N GLY A 143 3.04 -3.66 4.54
CA GLY A 143 3.53 -5.02 4.73
C GLY A 143 4.10 -5.62 3.45
N ALA A 144 3.31 -5.61 2.39
CA ALA A 144 3.66 -6.22 1.11
C ALA A 144 4.82 -5.56 0.35
N GLN A 145 5.20 -4.32 0.66
CA GLN A 145 6.17 -3.55 -0.16
C GLN A 145 7.38 -3.05 0.64
N GLY A 146 7.59 -3.60 1.84
CA GLY A 146 8.77 -3.27 2.64
C GLY A 146 8.76 -1.83 3.14
N LYS A 147 7.59 -1.22 3.35
CA LYS A 147 7.47 0.14 3.91
C LYS A 147 7.63 0.08 5.43
N THR A 148 8.78 -0.40 5.89
CA THR A 148 9.00 -0.85 7.28
C THR A 148 8.69 0.21 8.33
N GLU A 149 9.12 1.44 8.10
CA GLU A 149 8.91 2.53 9.07
C GLU A 149 7.43 2.91 9.19
N ILE A 150 6.70 2.96 8.06
CA ILE A 150 5.26 3.22 8.05
C ILE A 150 4.52 2.07 8.72
N LEU A 151 4.87 0.81 8.38
CA LEU A 151 4.27 -0.37 8.99
C LEU A 151 4.48 -0.39 10.50
N ALA A 152 5.70 -0.12 10.98
CA ALA A 152 6.00 -0.07 12.40
C ALA A 152 5.14 0.98 13.12
N TYR A 153 4.99 2.16 12.51
CA TYR A 153 4.16 3.22 13.07
C TYR A 153 2.67 2.85 13.10
N MET A 154 2.15 2.23 12.04
CA MET A 154 0.76 1.74 12.01
C MET A 154 0.50 0.73 13.12
N LEU A 155 1.40 -0.24 13.31
CA LEU A 155 1.27 -1.28 14.33
C LEU A 155 1.35 -0.73 15.76
N GLU A 156 2.12 0.34 15.97
CA GLU A 156 2.20 1.05 17.25
C GLU A 156 0.92 1.83 17.55
N LYS A 157 0.35 2.54 16.56
CA LYS A 157 -0.73 3.51 16.78
C LYS A 157 -2.14 2.94 16.64
N GLN A 158 -2.31 1.89 15.84
CA GLN A 158 -3.64 1.39 15.46
C GLN A 158 -3.69 -0.15 15.48
N VAL A 159 -4.91 -0.68 15.34
CA VAL A 159 -5.16 -2.12 15.25
C VAL A 159 -5.52 -2.47 13.80
N PRO A 160 -4.69 -3.25 13.09
CA PRO A 160 -5.04 -3.68 11.75
C PRO A 160 -6.19 -4.70 11.79
N ASP A 161 -7.11 -4.58 10.83
CA ASP A 161 -8.19 -5.53 10.60
C ASP A 161 -7.64 -6.75 9.85
N GLN A 162 -7.41 -7.84 10.59
CA GLN A 162 -6.86 -9.08 10.04
C GLN A 162 -7.85 -9.88 9.17
N GLN A 163 -9.13 -9.45 9.09
CA GLN A 163 -10.10 -10.05 8.16
C GLN A 163 -9.98 -9.47 6.75
N LYS A 164 -9.37 -8.30 6.59
CA LYS A 164 -9.10 -7.71 5.27
C LYS A 164 -7.85 -8.33 4.66
N VAL A 165 -8.00 -8.76 3.42
CA VAL A 165 -6.95 -9.41 2.63
C VAL A 165 -6.79 -8.70 1.29
N ASN A 166 -5.61 -8.83 0.69
CA ASN A 166 -5.32 -8.25 -0.63
C ASN A 166 -6.10 -8.97 -1.75
N ARG A 167 -5.96 -8.51 -3.00
CA ARG A 167 -6.62 -9.10 -4.19
C ARG A 167 -6.34 -10.59 -4.46
N PHE A 168 -5.32 -11.17 -3.83
CA PHE A 168 -5.01 -12.60 -3.93
C PHE A 168 -5.52 -13.39 -2.72
N GLY A 169 -6.28 -12.75 -1.83
CA GLY A 169 -6.73 -13.35 -0.58
C GLY A 169 -5.62 -13.47 0.47
N GLY A 170 -4.47 -12.81 0.28
CA GLY A 170 -3.36 -12.87 1.23
C GLY A 170 -3.42 -11.77 2.29
N ASN A 171 -2.98 -12.08 3.51
CA ASN A 171 -2.69 -11.07 4.52
C ASN A 171 -1.36 -10.34 4.21
N ALA A 172 -0.91 -9.42 5.08
CA ALA A 172 0.31 -8.65 4.89
C ALA A 172 1.61 -9.49 4.93
N LEU A 173 1.61 -10.63 5.64
CA LEU A 173 2.80 -11.46 5.85
C LEU A 173 3.20 -12.24 4.60
N ILE A 174 2.22 -12.77 3.87
CA ILE A 174 2.44 -13.58 2.65
C ILE A 174 3.29 -12.82 1.61
N PRO A 175 2.87 -11.65 1.10
CA PRO A 175 3.68 -10.90 0.13
C PRO A 175 4.96 -10.33 0.73
N ALA A 176 5.02 -10.05 2.05
CA ALA A 176 6.27 -9.64 2.69
C ALA A 176 7.33 -10.75 2.62
N ALA A 177 6.93 -12.00 2.86
CA ALA A 177 7.79 -13.17 2.76
C ALA A 177 8.17 -13.47 1.31
N GLU A 178 7.21 -13.44 0.38
CA GLU A 178 7.43 -13.63 -1.06
C GLU A 178 8.44 -12.63 -1.61
N LYS A 179 8.31 -11.35 -1.27
CA LYS A 179 9.19 -10.29 -1.81
C LYS A 179 10.53 -10.11 -1.09
N GLY A 180 10.81 -10.92 -0.08
CA GLY A 180 12.09 -10.88 0.61
C GLY A 180 12.19 -9.76 1.65
N HIS A 181 11.07 -9.18 2.10
CA HIS A 181 11.05 -8.10 3.09
C HIS A 181 11.19 -8.64 4.52
N LEU A 182 12.36 -9.20 4.84
CA LEU A 182 12.64 -9.88 6.12
C LEU A 182 12.30 -9.01 7.35
N GLU A 183 12.59 -7.71 7.33
CA GLU A 183 12.28 -6.84 8.48
C GLU A 183 10.78 -6.66 8.67
N ASN A 184 9.97 -6.61 7.60
CA ASN A 184 8.51 -6.61 7.71
C ASN A 184 7.99 -7.96 8.22
N VAL A 185 8.57 -9.08 7.76
CA VAL A 185 8.22 -10.42 8.28
C VAL A 185 8.45 -10.46 9.79
N LYS A 186 9.64 -10.08 10.27
CA LYS A 186 9.96 -10.02 11.70
C LYS A 186 9.01 -9.11 12.46
N LEU A 187 8.72 -7.93 11.91
CA LEU A 187 7.86 -6.93 12.55
C LEU A 187 6.42 -7.44 12.71
N LEU A 188 5.85 -8.02 11.65
CA LEU A 188 4.50 -8.59 11.67
C LEU A 188 4.39 -9.77 12.64
N LEU A 189 5.40 -10.64 12.69
CA LEU A 189 5.44 -11.77 13.65
C LEU A 189 5.61 -11.30 15.09
N LYS A 190 6.47 -10.30 15.33
CA LYS A 190 6.68 -9.70 16.65
C LYS A 190 5.41 -9.04 17.18
N ASP A 191 4.64 -8.41 16.29
CA ASP A 191 3.34 -7.84 16.62
C ASP A 191 2.30 -8.91 17.00
N GLY A 192 2.42 -10.11 16.46
CA GLY A 192 1.68 -11.31 16.88
C GLY A 192 0.21 -11.35 16.48
N ARG A 193 -0.32 -10.30 15.85
CA ARG A 193 -1.73 -10.25 15.40
C ARG A 193 -1.95 -10.92 14.05
N VAL A 194 -0.91 -11.01 13.22
CA VAL A 194 -1.04 -11.62 11.88
C VAL A 194 -1.19 -13.14 11.99
N ALA A 195 -2.15 -13.70 11.24
CA ALA A 195 -2.32 -15.14 11.17
C ALA A 195 -1.19 -15.77 10.32
N ILE A 196 -0.18 -16.36 10.97
CA ILE A 196 1.02 -16.91 10.31
C ILE A 196 0.70 -18.00 9.28
N ASP A 197 -0.34 -18.80 9.57
CA ASP A 197 -0.79 -19.94 8.76
C ASP A 197 -1.93 -19.59 7.80
N HIS A 198 -2.23 -18.31 7.60
CA HIS A 198 -3.22 -17.86 6.63
C HIS A 198 -2.88 -18.40 5.23
N GLN A 199 -3.89 -18.92 4.53
CA GLN A 199 -3.75 -19.36 3.14
C GLN A 199 -4.44 -18.37 2.22
N ASN A 200 -3.73 -17.92 1.20
CA ASN A 200 -4.32 -17.09 0.14
C ASN A 200 -5.20 -17.93 -0.80
N ASN A 201 -5.73 -17.32 -1.87
CA ASN A 201 -6.64 -17.98 -2.81
C ASN A 201 -6.02 -19.19 -3.54
N TYR A 202 -4.69 -19.34 -3.50
CA TYR A 202 -3.94 -20.45 -4.09
C TYR A 202 -3.58 -21.53 -3.07
N GLY A 203 -3.99 -21.37 -1.81
CA GLY A 203 -3.58 -22.24 -0.71
C GLY A 203 -2.17 -21.94 -0.20
N TYR A 204 -1.52 -20.87 -0.66
CA TYR A 204 -0.16 -20.55 -0.21
C TYR A 204 -0.18 -19.83 1.14
N THR A 205 0.64 -20.32 2.06
CA THR A 205 1.06 -19.60 3.26
C THR A 205 2.30 -18.76 2.95
N ALA A 206 2.70 -17.90 3.90
CA ALA A 206 3.93 -17.12 3.77
C ALA A 206 5.17 -18.03 3.65
N LEU A 207 5.17 -19.16 4.34
CA LEU A 207 6.22 -20.16 4.27
C LEU A 207 6.28 -20.83 2.89
N ILE A 208 5.12 -21.14 2.29
CA ILE A 208 5.08 -21.72 0.94
C ILE A 208 5.59 -20.71 -0.08
N GLU A 209 5.14 -19.45 -0.08
CA GLU A 209 5.60 -18.49 -1.10
C GLU A 209 7.09 -18.16 -0.99
N ALA A 210 7.63 -18.07 0.23
CA ALA A 210 9.06 -17.85 0.46
C ALA A 210 9.95 -18.97 -0.13
N VAL A 211 9.41 -20.18 -0.29
CA VAL A 211 10.14 -21.33 -0.84
C VAL A 211 9.80 -21.58 -2.31
N ALA A 212 8.51 -21.59 -2.66
CA ALA A 212 8.02 -22.06 -3.96
C ALA A 212 8.23 -21.06 -5.09
N LEU A 213 8.20 -19.76 -4.80
CA LEU A 213 8.19 -18.70 -5.82
C LEU A 213 9.54 -18.00 -5.98
N ARG A 214 10.51 -18.31 -5.12
CA ARG A 214 11.77 -17.57 -4.97
C ARG A 214 12.99 -18.45 -5.22
N ASP A 215 14.18 -17.86 -5.19
CA ASP A 215 15.41 -18.46 -5.73
C ASP A 215 16.26 -19.27 -4.73
N GLY A 216 15.79 -19.46 -3.50
CA GLY A 216 16.54 -20.17 -2.47
C GLY A 216 17.70 -19.38 -1.85
N SER A 217 17.85 -18.09 -2.19
CA SER A 217 18.93 -17.23 -1.67
C SER A 217 18.88 -17.02 -0.16
N GLU A 218 19.97 -16.50 0.40
CA GLU A 218 20.18 -16.33 1.84
C GLU A 218 19.04 -15.54 2.52
N ILE A 219 18.47 -14.53 1.85
CA ILE A 219 17.34 -13.77 2.39
C ILE A 219 16.10 -14.65 2.60
N TYR A 220 15.81 -15.56 1.66
CA TYR A 220 14.68 -16.47 1.79
C TYR A 220 14.96 -17.59 2.79
N GLN A 221 16.21 -18.03 2.92
CA GLN A 221 16.60 -18.96 3.99
C GLN A 221 16.36 -18.33 5.37
N GLN A 222 16.70 -17.04 5.54
CA GLN A 222 16.41 -16.30 6.77
C GLN A 222 14.90 -16.13 7.00
N ILE A 223 14.11 -15.83 5.97
CA ILE A 223 12.65 -15.71 6.09
C ILE A 223 12.02 -17.03 6.48
N VAL A 224 12.41 -18.14 5.83
CA VAL A 224 11.94 -19.50 6.18
C VAL A 224 12.25 -19.81 7.64
N LYS A 225 13.48 -19.54 8.08
CA LYS A 225 13.87 -19.73 9.47
C LYS A 225 13.03 -18.90 10.44
N VAL A 226 12.85 -17.60 10.17
CA VAL A 226 12.06 -16.70 11.02
C VAL A 226 10.58 -17.12 11.09
N LEU A 227 10.00 -17.59 9.98
CA LEU A 227 8.63 -18.10 9.96
C LEU A 227 8.50 -19.37 10.80
N LEU A 228 9.46 -20.30 10.71
CA LEU A 228 9.46 -21.53 11.51
C LEU A 228 9.70 -21.25 13.00
N GLU A 229 10.60 -20.33 13.35
CA GLU A 229 10.78 -19.83 14.73
C GLU A 229 9.51 -19.16 15.26
N GLY A 230 8.74 -18.51 14.39
CA GLY A 230 7.42 -17.95 14.68
C GLY A 230 6.29 -18.97 14.79
N GLY A 231 6.56 -20.25 14.57
CA GLY A 231 5.60 -21.35 14.71
C GLY A 231 4.77 -21.67 13.47
N ALA A 232 5.23 -21.31 12.27
CA ALA A 232 4.53 -21.63 11.03
C ALA A 232 4.35 -23.15 10.85
N ASP A 233 3.14 -23.59 10.49
CA ASP A 233 2.86 -25.00 10.21
C ASP A 233 3.40 -25.39 8.83
N LYS A 234 4.57 -26.03 8.83
CA LYS A 234 5.23 -26.54 7.61
C LYS A 234 4.49 -27.69 6.92
N THR A 235 3.46 -28.27 7.56
CA THR A 235 2.69 -29.40 7.02
C THR A 235 1.52 -28.96 6.15
N LEU A 236 1.17 -27.66 6.18
CA LEU A 236 0.11 -27.10 5.34
C LEU A 236 0.42 -27.27 3.86
N LYS A 237 -0.63 -27.58 3.11
CA LYS A 237 -0.58 -27.86 1.68
C LYS A 237 -1.30 -26.79 0.89
N ASP A 238 -0.70 -26.42 -0.23
CA ASP A 238 -1.35 -25.58 -1.23
C ASP A 238 -2.51 -26.30 -1.95
N ASN A 239 -3.19 -25.58 -2.85
CA ASN A 239 -4.29 -26.15 -3.64
C ASN A 239 -3.84 -27.27 -4.62
N THR A 240 -2.54 -27.47 -4.81
CA THR A 240 -1.96 -28.57 -5.59
C THR A 240 -1.56 -29.78 -4.72
N GLY A 241 -1.72 -29.66 -3.40
CA GLY A 241 -1.40 -30.71 -2.43
C GLY A 241 0.07 -30.73 -2.01
N ARG A 242 0.84 -29.66 -2.28
CA ARG A 242 2.28 -29.57 -1.98
C ARG A 242 2.56 -28.74 -0.74
N THR A 243 3.54 -29.17 0.05
CA THR A 243 4.08 -28.41 1.19
C THR A 243 5.29 -27.56 0.77
N ALA A 244 5.74 -26.65 1.65
CA ALA A 244 7.00 -25.95 1.46
C ALA A 244 8.20 -26.91 1.28
N GLU A 245 8.20 -28.04 1.99
CA GLU A 245 9.23 -29.08 1.89
C GLU A 245 9.24 -29.74 0.50
N ASP A 246 8.07 -30.02 -0.08
CA ASP A 246 7.96 -30.57 -1.43
C ASP A 246 8.54 -29.62 -2.48
N TYR A 247 8.35 -28.31 -2.30
CA TYR A 247 8.95 -27.29 -3.16
C TYR A 247 10.47 -27.25 -3.00
N ALA A 248 10.97 -27.11 -1.76
CA ALA A 248 12.42 -27.07 -1.47
C ALA A 248 13.15 -28.28 -2.06
N ARG A 249 12.57 -29.49 -1.92
CA ARG A 249 13.10 -30.73 -2.50
C ARG A 249 13.13 -30.69 -4.03
N SER A 250 12.03 -30.27 -4.67
CA SER A 250 11.94 -30.25 -6.14
C SER A 250 12.84 -29.21 -6.80
N LEU A 251 13.07 -28.08 -6.12
CA LEU A 251 13.89 -26.97 -6.60
C LEU A 251 15.37 -27.13 -6.24
N GLY A 252 15.71 -28.08 -5.36
CA GLY A 252 17.08 -28.35 -4.94
C GLY A 252 17.62 -27.35 -3.90
N TYR A 253 16.74 -26.74 -3.09
CA TYR A 253 17.10 -25.80 -2.04
C TYR A 253 17.54 -26.54 -0.78
N SER A 254 18.75 -27.12 -0.82
CA SER A 254 19.30 -27.97 0.25
C SER A 254 19.29 -27.30 1.63
N GLU A 255 19.66 -26.02 1.74
CA GLU A 255 19.69 -25.29 3.02
C GLU A 255 18.29 -25.06 3.60
N MET A 256 17.31 -24.70 2.76
CA MET A 256 15.92 -24.56 3.18
C MET A 256 15.32 -25.90 3.58
N LEU A 257 15.61 -26.96 2.81
CA LEU A 257 15.17 -28.31 3.13
C LEU A 257 15.77 -28.78 4.46
N HIS A 258 17.05 -28.50 4.71
CA HIS A 258 17.68 -28.78 6.00
C HIS A 258 16.98 -28.04 7.14
N THR A 259 16.71 -26.74 6.95
CA THR A 259 15.98 -25.92 7.94
C THR A 259 14.58 -26.46 8.20
N LEU A 260 13.80 -26.76 7.16
CA LEU A 260 12.45 -27.32 7.28
C LEU A 260 12.42 -28.67 8.02
N ASN A 261 13.45 -29.50 7.89
CA ASN A 261 13.55 -30.78 8.59
C ASN A 261 13.98 -30.65 10.07
N ALA A 262 14.52 -29.50 10.47
CA ALA A 262 15.03 -29.27 11.82
C ALA A 262 13.96 -28.79 12.82
N TYR A 263 12.82 -28.29 12.33
CA TYR A 263 11.64 -27.92 13.11
C TYR A 263 10.58 -29.03 13.02
#